data_AF-A0AAN1MMZ3-F1
#
_entry.id   AF-A0AAN1MMZ3-F1
#
_cell.length_a   1.000
_cell.length_b   1.000
_cell.length_c   1.000
_cell.angle_alpha   90.00
_cell.angle_beta   90.00
_cell.angle_gamma   90.00
#
_symmetry.space_group_name_H-M   'P 1'
#
loop_
_entity.id
_entity.type
_entity.pdbx_description
1 polymer ?
#
loop_
_entity_poly.entity_id
_entity_poly.type
_entity_poly.pdbx_seq_one_letter_code
_entity_poly.pdbx_strand_id
1 'polypeptide(L)' 'MELWIQPCEPCTDLYGHPSTVDPHDTLTLVGAGEVKAAQVEQHYTCVRCGAAFARILKGEPRRQVWMLLNAGQH' A
#
# COMPACT_ATOMS: atom_id res chain seq x y z
N MET A 1 17.24 -5.81 14.72
CA MET A 1 16.33 -6.95 14.46
C MET A 1 15.39 -6.48 13.38
N GLU A 2 15.66 -6.85 12.13
CA GLU A 2 14.80 -6.46 11.01
C GLU A 2 13.49 -7.24 11.19
N LEU A 3 12.39 -6.54 11.46
CA LEU A 3 11.07 -7.14 11.45
C LEU A 3 10.74 -7.50 9.99
N TRP A 4 11.25 -8.65 9.54
CA TRP A 4 10.88 -9.25 8.27
C TRP A 4 9.42 -9.69 8.39
N ILE A 5 8.50 -8.78 8.10
CA ILE A 5 7.13 -9.17 7.80
C ILE A 5 7.21 -9.97 6.52
N GLN A 6 7.02 -11.29 6.61
CA GLN A 6 6.67 -12.06 5.42
C GLN A 6 5.24 -11.67 5.04
N PRO A 7 5.03 -10.99 3.90
CA PRO A 7 3.68 -10.68 3.47
C PRO A 7 2.93 -11.98 3.24
N CYS A 8 1.65 -12.01 3.60
CA CYS A 8 0.82 -13.13 3.19
C CYS A 8 0.72 -13.16 1.65
N GLU A 9 0.44 -14.33 1.09
CA GLU A 9 0.30 -14.53 -0.36
C GLU A 9 -0.46 -13.41 -1.10
N PRO A 10 -1.64 -12.94 -0.64
CA PRO A 10 -2.36 -11.87 -1.35
C PRO A 10 -1.67 -10.49 -1.25
N CYS A 11 -0.90 -10.21 -0.19
CA CYS A 11 -0.10 -8.99 -0.12
C CYS A 11 1.12 -9.05 -1.06
N THR A 12 1.74 -10.22 -1.19
CA THR A 12 2.85 -10.43 -2.12
C THR A 12 2.38 -10.29 -3.57
N ASP A 13 1.19 -10.81 -3.88
CA ASP A 13 0.55 -10.67 -5.20
C ASP A 13 0.17 -9.21 -5.50
N LEU A 14 -0.39 -8.50 -4.52
CA LEU A 14 -0.82 -7.10 -4.70
C LEU A 14 0.37 -6.13 -4.93
N TYR A 15 1.55 -6.45 -4.42
CA TYR A 15 2.73 -5.59 -4.56
C TYR A 15 3.14 -5.39 -6.03
N GLY A 16 3.27 -4.13 -6.45
CA GLY A 16 3.65 -3.77 -7.81
C GLY A 16 2.49 -3.76 -8.82
N HIS A 17 1.29 -4.20 -8.43
CA HIS A 17 0.11 -4.10 -9.27
C HIS A 17 -0.35 -2.64 -9.44
N PRO A 18 -1.08 -2.31 -10.53
CA PRO A 18 -1.67 -0.99 -10.70
C PRO A 18 -2.59 -0.60 -9.54
N SER A 19 -2.59 0.68 -9.18
CA SER A 19 -3.42 1.23 -8.08
C SER A 19 -4.94 1.05 -8.30
N THR A 20 -5.35 0.81 -9.55
CA THR A 20 -6.73 0.52 -9.94
C THR A 20 -7.19 -0.87 -9.52
N VAL A 21 -6.26 -1.78 -9.18
CA VAL A 21 -6.60 -3.09 -8.62
C VAL A 21 -7.17 -2.86 -7.22
N ASP A 22 -8.35 -3.42 -6.96
CA ASP A 22 -9.01 -3.33 -5.68
C ASP A 22 -8.18 -4.01 -4.57
N PRO A 23 -8.16 -3.45 -3.35
CA PRO A 23 -7.55 -4.12 -2.22
C PRO A 23 -8.28 -5.43 -1.92
N HIS A 24 -7.53 -6.46 -1.53
CA HIS A 24 -8.12 -7.69 -1.02
C HIS A 24 -8.77 -7.47 0.36
N ASP A 25 -9.70 -8.33 0.78
CA ASP A 25 -10.54 -8.13 1.97
C ASP A 25 -9.77 -7.94 3.29
N THR A 26 -8.55 -8.47 3.38
CA THR A 26 -7.71 -8.33 4.57
C THR A 26 -6.89 -7.02 4.62
N LEU A 27 -7.05 -6.13 3.62
CA LEU A 27 -6.36 -4.83 3.57
C LEU A 27 -7.33 -3.72 3.99
N THR A 28 -7.05 -3.08 5.12
CA THR A 28 -7.89 -2.01 5.67
C THR A 28 -7.29 -0.65 5.36
N LEU A 29 -8.11 0.30 4.88
CA LEU A 29 -7.70 1.69 4.67
C LEU A 29 -7.46 2.36 6.03
N VAL A 30 -6.25 2.85 6.26
CA VAL A 30 -5.85 3.54 7.49
C VAL A 30 -5.92 5.05 7.32
N GLY A 31 -5.71 5.55 6.11
CA GLY A 31 -5.83 6.98 5.83
C GLY A 31 -5.70 7.29 4.36
N ALA A 32 -6.22 8.45 3.96
CA ALA A 32 -6.03 9.00 2.63
C ALA A 32 -5.57 10.45 2.76
N GLY A 33 -4.62 10.88 1.94
CA GLY A 33 -4.05 12.22 1.99
C GLY A 33 -3.73 12.74 0.60
N GLU A 34 -3.83 14.06 0.46
CA GLU A 34 -3.33 14.76 -0.72
C GLU A 34 -1.88 15.18 -0.49
N VAL A 35 -0.97 14.59 -1.24
CA VAL A 35 0.44 15.00 -1.26
C VAL A 35 0.61 16.08 -2.32
N LYS A 36 1.06 17.27 -1.88
CA LYS A 36 1.36 18.43 -2.74
C LYS A 36 0.19 18.87 -3.65
N ALA A 37 -1.05 18.74 -3.16
CA ALA A 37 -2.29 19.21 -3.84
C ALA A 37 -2.56 18.63 -5.25
N ALA A 38 -1.79 17.62 -5.69
CA ALA A 38 -1.92 17.01 -7.01
C ALA A 38 -1.93 15.48 -6.95
N GLN A 39 -1.40 14.90 -5.87
CA GLN A 39 -1.30 13.46 -5.69
C GLN A 39 -2.26 13.00 -4.60
N VAL A 40 -3.13 12.04 -4.90
CA VAL A 40 -3.99 11.41 -3.89
C VAL A 40 -3.35 10.08 -3.54
N GLU A 41 -2.96 9.93 -2.28
CA GLU A 41 -2.33 8.73 -1.74
C GLU A 41 -3.24 8.11 -0.68
N GLN A 42 -3.37 6.79 -0.73
CA GLN A 42 -4.09 6.02 0.26
C GLN A 42 -3.16 5.03 0.94
N HIS A 43 -3.23 4.99 2.26
CA HIS A 43 -2.47 4.12 3.12
C HIS A 43 -3.35 3.01 3.66
N TYR A 44 -2.84 1.78 3.58
CA TYR A 44 -3.53 0.57 3.99
C TYR A 44 -2.66 -0.25 4.94
N THR A 45 -3.31 -1.04 5.79
CA THR A 45 -2.64 -2.05 6.61
C THR A 45 -3.36 -3.37 6.47
N CYS A 46 -2.59 -4.43 6.23
CA CYS A 46 -3.10 -5.79 6.23
C CYS A 46 -3.35 -6.25 7.67
N VAL A 47 -4.59 -6.58 8.01
CA VAL A 47 -4.93 -7.11 9.34
C VAL A 47 -4.41 -8.54 9.56
N ARG A 48 -4.04 -9.24 8.48
CA ARG A 48 -3.56 -10.62 8.53
C ARG A 48 -2.07 -10.70 8.84
N CYS A 49 -1.24 -9.94 8.13
CA CYS A 49 0.23 -9.99 8.29
C CYS A 49 0.85 -8.69 8.83
N GLY A 50 0.07 -7.63 9.02
CA GLY A 50 0.55 -6.33 9.48
C GLY A 50 1.29 -5.51 8.42
N ALA A 51 1.33 -5.97 7.16
CA ALA A 51 1.98 -5.23 6.08
C ALA A 51 1.33 -3.86 5.83
N ALA A 52 2.15 -2.83 5.73
CA ALA A 52 1.71 -1.48 5.38
C ALA A 52 1.86 -1.25 3.87
N PHE A 53 0.81 -0.74 3.23
CA PHE A 53 0.77 -0.45 1.81
C PHE A 53 0.40 1.01 1.57
N ALA A 54 0.89 1.56 0.47
CA ALA A 54 0.39 2.78 -0.13
C ALA A 54 -0.01 2.53 -1.58
N ARG A 55 -1.03 3.24 -2.05
CA ARG A 55 -1.30 3.40 -3.48
C ARG A 55 -1.54 4.85 -3.83
N ILE A 56 -1.10 5.23 -5.02
CA ILE A 56 -1.31 6.56 -5.57
C ILE A 56 -2.47 6.49 -6.56
N LEU A 57 -3.58 7.16 -6.25
CA LEU A 57 -4.78 7.19 -7.09
C LEU A 57 -4.73 8.28 -8.17
N LYS A 58 -4.03 9.37 -7.89
CA LYS A 58 -3.92 10.53 -8.77
C LYS A 58 -2.48 11.02 -8.76
N GLY A 59 -1.94 11.38 -9.92
CA GLY A 59 -0.53 11.75 -10.08
C GLY A 59 0.10 11.06 -11.29
N GLU A 60 1.42 10.99 -11.33
CA GLU A 60 2.14 10.38 -12.46
C GLU A 60 1.77 8.89 -12.64
N PRO A 61 1.31 8.45 -13.84
CA PRO A 61 0.82 7.09 -14.06
C PRO A 61 1.83 6.00 -13.69
N ARG A 62 3.13 6.28 -13.87
CA ARG A 62 4.22 5.35 -13.51
C ARG A 62 4.32 5.10 -12.00
N ARG A 63 3.73 5.97 -11.18
CA ARG A 63 3.70 5.87 -9.70
C ARG A 63 2.36 5.35 -9.19
N GLN A 64 1.36 5.17 -10.05
CA GLN A 64 0.03 4.68 -9.69
C GLN A 64 0.04 3.15 -9.53
N VAL A 65 0.85 2.67 -8.59
CA VAL A 65 1.00 1.25 -8.25
C VAL A 65 0.85 1.03 -6.75
N TRP A 66 0.59 -0.20 -6.36
CA TRP A 66 0.63 -0.66 -4.97
C TRP A 66 2.09 -0.80 -4.51
N MET A 67 2.45 0.00 -3.52
CA MET A 67 3.77 0.01 -2.92
C MET A 67 3.69 -0.57 -1.50
N LEU A 68 4.54 -1.55 -1.21
CA LEU A 68 4.74 -2.05 0.14
C LEU A 68 5.68 -1.09 0.88
N LEU A 69 5.24 -0.52 1.99
CA LEU A 69 6.01 0.48 2.75
C LEU A 69 6.97 -0.15 3.77
N ASN A 70 6.88 -1.47 3.99
CA ASN A 70 7.47 -2.21 5.12
C ASN A 70 7.05 -1.65 6.50
N ALA A 71 6.89 -2.51 7.49
CA ALA A 71 6.72 -2.05 8.87
C ALA A 71 8.08 -1.57 9.41
N GLY A 72 8.49 -0.35 9.05
CA GLY A 72 9.80 0.15 9.44
C GLY A 72 10.23 1.49 8.86
N GLN A 73 9.30 2.40 8.54
CA GLN A 73 9.65 3.82 8.47
C GLN A 73 9.17 4.50 9.75
N HIS A 74 10.01 4.42 10.78
CA HIS A 74 9.96 5.26 11.96
C HIS A 74 11.34 5.90 12.15
#